data_AF-A0A7C5XJF2-F1
#
_entry.id   AF-A0A7C5XJF2-F1
#
_cell.length_a   1.000
_cell.length_b   1.000
_cell.length_c   1.000
_cell.angle_alpha   90.00
_cell.angle_beta   90.00
_cell.angle_gamma   90.00
#
_symmetry.space_group_name_H-M   'P 1'
#
loop_
_entity.id
_entity.type
_entity.pdbx_description
1 polymer ?
#
loop_
_entity_poly.entity_id
_entity_poly.type
_entity_poly.pdbx_seq_one_letter_code
_entity_poly.pdbx_strand_id
1 'polypeptide(L)'
;MLKARSLVVVVDDRIAKEIDVDLNELKLLEVEQASTITYCYITSTKFLIELLDEENKAISSTYAYIAIEHNLIEPLITDATIDELGIVVISFKKGLWKHITDPPNKVRLGT
;
A
#
# COMPACT_ATOMS: atom_id res chain seq x y z
N MET A 1 10.43 -5.43 -15.03
CA MET A 1 10.97 -4.37 -14.16
C MET A 1 9.81 -3.49 -13.73
N LEU A 2 9.46 -3.47 -12.44
CA LEU A 2 8.46 -2.52 -11.94
C LEU A 2 9.00 -1.11 -12.18
N LYS A 3 8.17 -0.26 -12.80
CA LYS A 3 8.52 1.15 -13.02
C LYS A 3 8.06 1.97 -11.81
N ALA A 4 8.67 3.13 -11.60
CA ALA A 4 8.37 4.09 -10.53
C ALA A 4 6.90 4.59 -10.43
N ARG A 5 5.99 4.11 -11.29
CA ARG A 5 4.54 4.41 -11.28
C ARG A 5 3.67 3.20 -10.99
N SER A 6 4.25 2.12 -10.47
CA SER A 6 3.52 0.90 -10.18
C SER A 6 2.78 1.06 -8.85
N LEU A 7 1.50 0.66 -8.85
CA LEU A 7 0.67 0.62 -7.66
C LEU A 7 1.11 -0.60 -6.85
N VAL A 8 1.72 -0.35 -5.70
CA VAL A 8 2.27 -1.38 -4.83
C VAL A 8 1.84 -1.11 -3.39
N VAL A 9 1.49 -2.17 -2.68
CA VAL A 9 1.35 -2.24 -1.23
C VAL A 9 2.45 -3.15 -0.71
N VAL A 10 3.25 -2.68 0.24
CA VAL A 10 4.30 -3.44 0.89
C VAL A 10 3.79 -3.94 2.22
N VAL A 11 3.90 -5.24 2.45
CA VAL A 11 3.44 -5.91 3.67
C VAL A 11 4.54 -6.84 4.20
N ASP A 12 4.36 -7.32 5.43
CA ASP A 12 5.23 -8.35 6.00
C ASP A 12 4.72 -9.78 5.71
N ASP A 13 5.49 -10.76 6.16
CA ASP A 13 5.18 -12.18 6.00
C ASP A 13 3.89 -12.63 6.71
N ARG A 14 3.42 -11.89 7.73
CA ARG A 14 2.22 -12.23 8.49
C ARG A 14 0.99 -11.85 7.65
N ILE A 15 0.95 -10.61 7.18
CA ILE A 15 -0.16 -10.10 6.35
C ILE A 15 -0.19 -10.85 5.01
N ALA A 16 0.96 -11.13 4.40
CA ALA A 16 1.02 -11.90 3.16
C ALA A 16 0.36 -13.29 3.28
N LYS A 17 0.52 -13.95 4.45
CA LYS A 17 -0.15 -15.23 4.73
C LYS A 17 -1.64 -15.07 4.98
N GLU A 18 -2.06 -13.99 5.64
CA GLU A 18 -3.48 -13.73 5.92
C GLU A 18 -4.29 -13.49 4.64
N ILE A 19 -3.69 -12.87 3.62
CA ILE A 19 -4.34 -12.61 2.33
C ILE A 19 -4.11 -13.73 1.29
N ASP A 20 -3.59 -14.87 1.74
CA ASP A 20 -3.35 -16.09 0.93
C ASP A 20 -2.51 -15.82 -0.33
N VAL A 21 -1.43 -15.04 -0.20
CA VAL A 21 -0.49 -14.85 -1.31
C VAL A 21 0.19 -16.19 -1.59
N ASP A 22 0.08 -16.68 -2.83
CA ASP A 22 0.87 -17.82 -3.28
C ASP A 22 2.35 -17.44 -3.35
N LEU A 23 3.10 -17.91 -2.36
CA LEU A 23 4.52 -17.62 -2.23
C LEU A 23 5.35 -18.24 -3.38
N ASN A 24 4.80 -19.20 -4.13
CA ASN A 24 5.49 -19.84 -5.26
C ASN A 24 5.47 -18.98 -6.53
N GLU A 25 4.56 -18.01 -6.63
CA GLU A 25 4.44 -17.12 -7.81
C GLU A 25 5.14 -15.76 -7.62
N LEU A 26 5.91 -15.64 -6.55
CA LEU A 26 6.63 -14.41 -6.21
C LEU A 26 7.85 -14.21 -7.10
N LYS A 27 8.08 -12.95 -7.48
CA LYS A 27 9.27 -12.50 -8.19
C LYS A 27 10.17 -11.75 -7.24
N LEU A 28 11.46 -12.03 -7.27
CA LEU A 28 12.44 -11.23 -6.57
C LEU A 28 12.60 -9.89 -7.29
N LEU A 29 12.47 -8.80 -6.55
CA LEU A 29 12.66 -7.44 -7.01
C LEU A 29 13.82 -6.82 -6.24
N GLU A 30 14.79 -6.28 -6.98
CA GLU A 30 15.81 -5.39 -6.42
C GLU A 30 15.19 -4.00 -6.21
N VAL A 31 15.34 -3.46 -5.01
CA VAL A 31 14.76 -2.18 -4.60
C VAL A 31 15.85 -1.29 -4.05
N GLU A 32 15.95 -0.09 -4.58
CA GLU A 32 16.87 0.94 -4.10
C GLU A 32 16.18 1.74 -2.98
N GLN A 33 16.71 1.64 -1.77
CA GLN A 33 16.35 2.46 -0.62
C GLN A 33 17.36 3.61 -0.46
N ALA A 34 17.07 4.56 0.43
CA ALA A 34 17.82 5.81 0.59
C ALA A 34 19.35 5.65 0.76
N SER A 35 19.82 4.52 1.28
CA SER A 35 21.24 4.25 1.49
C SER A 35 21.70 2.85 1.08
N THR A 36 20.78 1.96 0.67
CA THR A 36 21.08 0.56 0.41
C THR A 36 20.23 0.01 -0.72
N ILE A 37 20.75 -1.00 -1.41
CA ILE A 37 19.96 -1.86 -2.29
C ILE A 37 19.51 -3.05 -1.46
N THR A 38 18.21 -3.30 -1.43
CA THR A 38 17.60 -4.46 -0.79
C THR A 38 16.84 -5.30 -1.83
N TYR A 39 16.35 -6.45 -1.39
CA TYR A 39 15.49 -7.31 -2.20
C TYR A 39 14.15 -7.50 -1.49
N CYS A 40 13.06 -7.36 -2.24
CA CYS A 40 11.73 -7.75 -1.79
C CYS A 40 11.15 -8.79 -2.75
N TYR A 41 10.18 -9.55 -2.27
CA TYR A 41 9.37 -10.40 -3.14
C TYR A 41 8.16 -9.62 -3.61
N ILE A 42 7.67 -9.87 -4.82
CA ILE A 42 6.47 -9.22 -5.33
C ILE A 42 5.57 -10.20 -6.08
N THR A 43 4.27 -10.03 -5.93
CA THR A 43 3.29 -10.86 -6.63
C THR A 43 3.35 -10.67 -8.14
N SER A 44 3.08 -11.75 -8.87
CA SER A 44 2.97 -11.71 -10.34
C SER A 44 1.63 -11.14 -10.80
N THR A 45 0.61 -11.19 -9.95
CA THR A 45 -0.75 -10.69 -10.18
C THR A 45 -1.08 -9.54 -9.23
N LYS A 46 -2.10 -8.76 -9.58
CA LYS A 46 -2.59 -7.67 -8.75
C LYS A 46 -3.74 -8.14 -7.87
N PHE A 47 -3.79 -7.59 -6.66
CA PHE A 47 -4.86 -7.80 -5.70
C PHE A 47 -5.78 -6.59 -5.70
N LEU A 48 -7.08 -6.83 -5.46
CA LEU A 48 -8.01 -5.76 -5.18
C LEU A 48 -7.70 -5.20 -3.80
N ILE A 49 -7.45 -3.90 -3.72
CA ILE A 49 -7.23 -3.16 -2.49
C ILE A 49 -8.39 -2.21 -2.32
N GLU A 50 -9.00 -2.22 -1.14
CA GLU A 50 -10.08 -1.32 -0.78
C GLU A 50 -9.62 -0.39 0.33
N LEU A 51 -9.81 0.91 0.12
CA LEU A 51 -9.70 1.90 1.18
C LEU A 51 -11.03 1.93 1.91
N LEU A 52 -11.01 1.58 3.20
CA LEU A 52 -12.20 1.54 4.04
C LEU A 52 -12.35 2.84 4.84
N ASP A 53 -13.59 3.21 5.13
CA ASP A 53 -13.90 4.23 6.13
C ASP A 53 -14.00 3.66 7.55
N GLU A 54 -14.37 4.51 8.49
CA GLU A 54 -14.48 4.18 9.92
C GLU A 54 -15.59 3.17 10.22
N GLU A 55 -16.52 2.94 9.28
CA GLU A 55 -17.61 1.98 9.37
C GLU A 55 -17.28 0.67 8.60
N ASN A 56 -16.02 0.47 8.19
CA ASN A 56 -15.55 -0.63 7.35
C ASN A 56 -16.21 -0.67 5.95
N LYS A 57 -16.67 0.47 5.44
CA LYS A 57 -17.22 0.55 4.08
C LYS A 57 -16.14 0.99 3.11
N ALA A 58 -16.03 0.30 1.98
CA ALA A 58 -15.15 0.72 0.89
C ALA A 58 -15.56 2.10 0.34
N ILE A 59 -14.62 3.05 0.41
CA ILE A 59 -14.77 4.40 -0.14
C ILE A 59 -13.97 4.60 -1.43
N SER A 60 -12.98 3.75 -1.68
CA SER A 60 -12.21 3.70 -2.92
C SER A 60 -11.60 2.31 -3.09
N SER A 61 -11.25 1.93 -4.31
CA SER A 61 -10.62 0.65 -4.59
C SER A 61 -9.70 0.72 -5.80
N THR A 62 -8.65 -0.09 -5.81
CA THR A 62 -7.76 -0.23 -6.96
C THR A 62 -7.12 -1.61 -7.02
N TYR A 63 -6.44 -1.92 -8.13
CA TYR A 63 -5.63 -3.13 -8.28
C TYR A 63 -4.14 -2.81 -8.15
N ALA A 64 -3.51 -3.33 -7.10
CA ALA A 64 -2.10 -3.13 -6.79
C ALA A 64 -1.33 -4.46 -6.68
N TYR A 65 -0.03 -4.43 -6.91
CA TYR A 65 0.85 -5.55 -6.59
C TYR A 65 1.12 -5.57 -5.08
N ILE A 66 1.34 -6.76 -4.52
CA ILE A 66 1.77 -6.92 -3.13
C ILE A 66 3.27 -7.19 -3.14
N ALA A 67 4.04 -6.33 -2.49
CA ALA A 67 5.44 -6.57 -2.18
C ALA A 67 5.57 -7.08 -0.74
N ILE A 68 6.45 -8.04 -0.53
CA ILE A 68 6.70 -8.67 0.77
C ILE A 68 8.12 -8.31 1.19
N GLU A 69 8.24 -7.58 2.30
CA GLU A 69 9.50 -7.17 2.91
C GLU A 69 9.58 -7.74 4.33
N HIS A 70 10.67 -8.45 4.62
CA HIS A 70 10.88 -9.09 5.91
C HIS A 70 11.22 -8.02 6.97
N ASN A 71 10.66 -8.16 8.18
CA ASN A 71 10.86 -7.23 9.30
C ASN A 71 10.30 -5.82 9.05
N LEU A 72 9.33 -5.68 8.15
CA LEU A 72 8.60 -4.43 7.98
C LEU A 72 7.83 -4.09 9.26
N ILE A 73 8.05 -2.89 9.80
CA ILE A 73 7.43 -2.45 11.06
C ILE A 73 5.95 -2.11 10.84
N GLU A 74 5.63 -1.46 9.72
CA GLU A 74 4.28 -1.07 9.33
C GLU A 74 4.08 -1.21 7.81
N PRO A 75 2.88 -1.57 7.34
CA PRO A 75 2.60 -1.64 5.90
C PRO A 75 2.87 -0.30 5.20
N LEU A 76 3.41 -0.37 3.98
CA LEU A 76 3.69 0.81 3.16
C LEU A 76 2.85 0.77 1.88
N ILE A 77 2.57 1.95 1.33
CA ILE A 77 1.96 2.09 0.01
C ILE A 77 2.75 3.11 -0.80
N THR A 78 2.84 2.89 -2.11
CA THR A 78 3.53 3.86 -2.98
C THR A 78 2.70 5.11 -3.19
N ASP A 79 3.35 6.24 -3.50
CA ASP A 79 2.68 7.50 -3.86
C ASP A 79 1.66 7.29 -5.00
N ALA A 80 1.98 6.44 -5.98
CA ALA A 80 1.05 6.08 -7.05
C ALA A 80 -0.21 5.36 -6.52
N THR A 81 -0.08 4.52 -5.50
CA THR A 81 -1.23 3.87 -4.85
C THR A 81 -2.04 4.89 -4.02
N ILE A 82 -1.38 5.83 -3.34
CA ILE A 82 -2.02 6.93 -2.59
C ILE A 82 -2.90 7.77 -3.52
N ASP A 83 -2.32 8.20 -4.64
CA ASP A 83 -3.01 9.01 -5.66
C ASP A 83 -4.21 8.26 -6.26
N GLU A 84 -4.02 6.99 -6.63
CA GLU A 84 -5.07 6.18 -7.25
C GLU A 84 -6.24 5.91 -6.28
N LEU A 85 -5.95 5.72 -4.99
CA LEU A 85 -6.97 5.57 -3.96
C LEU A 85 -7.65 6.89 -3.58
N GLY A 86 -7.20 8.03 -4.13
CA GLY A 86 -7.78 9.35 -3.83
C GLY A 86 -7.45 9.85 -2.42
N ILE A 87 -6.36 9.36 -1.82
CA ILE A 87 -5.92 9.76 -0.48
C ILE A 87 -5.18 11.10 -0.58
N VAL A 88 -5.62 12.08 0.19
CA VAL A 88 -4.98 13.39 0.31
C VAL A 88 -4.41 13.53 1.72
N VAL A 89 -3.09 13.42 1.84
CA VAL A 89 -2.40 13.60 3.12
C VAL A 89 -2.43 15.07 3.55
N ILE A 90 -2.86 15.34 4.77
CA ILE A 90 -2.89 16.67 5.39
C ILE A 90 -1.68 16.84 6.32
N SER A 91 -1.35 15.81 7.11
CA SER A 91 -0.19 15.83 8.00
C SER A 91 0.30 14.43 8.31
N PHE A 92 1.46 14.05 7.75
CA PHE A 92 2.10 12.76 8.01
C PHE A 92 2.34 12.50 9.50
N LYS A 93 3.00 13.44 10.20
CA LYS A 93 3.34 13.28 11.62
C LYS A 93 2.12 13.05 12.52
N LYS A 94 0.96 13.59 12.14
CA LYS A 94 -0.28 13.47 12.90
C LYS A 94 -1.22 12.40 12.35
N GLY A 95 -0.83 11.69 11.28
CA GLY A 95 -1.69 10.75 10.57
C GLY A 95 -2.95 11.39 10.01
N LEU A 96 -2.96 12.69 9.70
CA LEU A 96 -4.16 13.37 9.19
C LEU A 96 -4.25 13.25 7.68
N TRP A 97 -5.41 12.83 7.19
CA TRP A 97 -5.68 12.69 5.75
C TRP A 97 -7.17 12.94 5.46
N LYS A 98 -7.53 13.03 4.19
CA LYS A 98 -8.91 13.01 3.70
C LYS A 98 -8.98 12.25 2.38
N HIS A 99 -10.15 11.76 2.02
CA HIS A 99 -10.40 11.30 0.66
C HIS A 99 -10.74 12.48 -0.25
N ILE A 100 -10.44 12.38 -1.54
CA ILE A 100 -10.73 13.45 -2.52
C ILE A 100 -12.23 13.79 -2.61
N THR A 101 -13.10 12.83 -2.30
CA THR A 101 -14.56 13.01 -2.29
C THR A 101 -15.12 13.34 -0.90
N ASP A 102 -14.29 13.45 0.13
CA ASP A 102 -14.76 13.83 1.46
C ASP A 102 -15.27 15.29 1.45
N PRO A 103 -16.31 15.61 2.23
CA PRO A 103 -16.76 16.99 2.39
C PRO A 103 -15.64 17.85 3.03
N PRO A 104 -15.61 19.18 2.82
CA PRO A 104 -14.49 20.03 3.22
C PRO A 104 -14.06 19.94 4.69
N ASN A 105 -15.01 19.63 5.58
CA ASN A 105 -14.79 19.57 7.03
C ASN A 105 -14.48 18.16 7.55
N LYS A 106 -14.44 17.13 6.68
CA LYS A 106 -14.11 15.77 7.08
C LYS A 106 -12.59 15.58 6.96
N VAL A 107 -11.96 15.36 8.11
CA VAL A 107 -10.55 14.96 8.25
C VAL A 107 -10.53 13.65 9.00
N ARG A 108 -9.73 12.72 8.50
CA ARG A 108 -9.58 11.36 9.02
C ARG A 108 -8.24 11.23 9.74
N LEU A 109 -8.18 10.29 10.67
CA LEU A 109 -6.98 9.94 11.43
C LEU A 109 -6.53 8.53 11.03
N GLY A 110 -5.29 8.39 10.59
CA GLY A 110 -4.63 7.10 10.40
C GLY A 110 -4.36 6.46 11.76
N THR A 111 -4.82 5.23 11.93
CA THR A 111 -4.58 4.38 13.10
C THR A 111 -3.26 3.65 13.01
#